data_AF-A0A7C3IV52-F1
#
_entry.id   AF-A0A7C3IV52-F1
#
_cell.length_a   1.000
_cell.length_b   1.000
_cell.length_c   1.000
_cell.angle_alpha   90.00
_cell.angle_beta   90.00
_cell.angle_gamma   90.00
#
_symmetry.space_group_name_H-M   'P 1'
#
loop_
_entity.id
_entity.type
_entity.pdbx_description
1 polymer ?
#
loop_
_entity_poly.entity_id
_entity_poly.type
_entity_poly.pdbx_seq_one_letter_code
_entity_poly.pdbx_strand_id
1 'polypeptide(L)'
;MHNEIGDRIKAFIKLCYGSQKLFAQITNLSQAHLNAYVVGSRTPGSDILIRFNDAGMSIDWLLTGNGEMFADNEAGRELRSKYEQESNENPANPESKIRMITEEELQRLAELAAKSTIEQLSIKAAATSKKKEE
;
A
#
# COMPACT_ATOMS: atom_id res chain seq x y z
N MET A 1 7.51 -1.21 -27.42
CA MET A 1 6.46 -2.13 -26.95
C MET A 1 6.45 -2.04 -25.43
N HIS A 2 5.32 -1.67 -24.82
CA HIS A 2 5.16 -1.76 -23.38
C HIS A 2 4.94 -3.23 -23.01
N ASN A 3 5.80 -3.80 -22.18
CA ASN A 3 5.69 -5.19 -21.75
C ASN A 3 5.04 -5.25 -20.37
N GLU A 4 3.72 -5.11 -20.35
CA GLU A 4 2.97 -4.97 -19.10
C GLU A 4 3.13 -6.17 -18.16
N ILE A 5 3.26 -7.39 -18.69
CA ILE A 5 3.49 -8.60 -17.89
C ILE A 5 4.87 -8.56 -17.24
N GLY A 6 5.92 -8.28 -18.01
CA GLY A 6 7.28 -8.24 -17.46
C GLY A 6 7.48 -7.12 -16.45
N ASP A 7 6.82 -5.98 -16.64
CA ASP A 7 6.81 -4.88 -15.68
C ASP A 7 6.13 -5.30 -14.37
N ARG A 8 5.00 -6.01 -14.44
CA ARG A 8 4.32 -6.58 -13.24
C ARG A 8 5.18 -7.62 -12.52
N ILE A 9 5.84 -8.52 -13.25
CA ILE A 9 6.79 -9.49 -12.67
C ILE A 9 7.91 -8.74 -11.95
N LYS A 10 8.49 -7.73 -12.60
CA LYS A 10 9.59 -6.94 -12.03
C LYS A 10 9.15 -6.18 -10.78
N ALA A 11 7.95 -5.59 -10.79
CA ALA A 11 7.38 -4.90 -9.64
C ALA A 11 7.19 -5.84 -8.46
N PHE A 12 6.57 -7.00 -8.68
CA PHE A 12 6.37 -8.02 -7.65
C PHE A 12 7.68 -8.52 -7.05
N ILE A 13 8.68 -8.82 -7.90
CA ILE A 13 10.01 -9.26 -7.45
C ILE A 13 10.67 -8.20 -6.59
N LYS A 14 10.67 -6.95 -7.05
CA LYS A 14 11.31 -5.84 -6.34
C LYS A 14 10.65 -5.61 -4.98
N LEU A 15 9.32 -5.67 -4.94
CA LEU A 15 8.55 -5.58 -3.72
C LEU A 15 8.95 -6.76 -2.84
N CYS A 16 8.52 -7.98 -3.16
CA CYS A 16 8.48 -9.13 -2.26
C CYS A 16 9.84 -9.80 -1.98
N TYR A 17 10.73 -9.81 -2.97
CA TYR A 17 11.97 -10.61 -2.94
C TYR A 17 13.23 -9.76 -3.03
N GLY A 18 13.12 -8.46 -3.30
CA GLY A 18 14.22 -7.50 -3.44
C GLY A 18 15.09 -7.71 -4.68
N SER A 19 15.27 -8.93 -5.19
CA SER A 19 16.11 -9.23 -6.36
C SER A 19 15.57 -10.35 -7.24
N GLN A 20 15.80 -10.24 -8.54
CA GLN A 20 15.47 -11.30 -9.51
C GLN A 20 16.23 -12.60 -9.24
N LYS A 21 17.46 -12.50 -8.72
CA LYS A 21 18.26 -13.68 -8.34
C LYS A 21 17.56 -14.50 -7.26
N LEU A 22 17.07 -13.85 -6.20
CA LEU A 22 16.39 -14.55 -5.11
C LEU A 22 15.09 -15.19 -5.62
N PHE A 23 14.29 -14.44 -6.38
CA PHE A 23 13.05 -14.96 -6.94
C PHE A 23 13.27 -16.14 -7.88
N ALA A 24 14.32 -16.09 -8.72
CA ALA A 24 14.71 -17.22 -9.58
C ALA A 24 15.06 -18.47 -8.76
N GLN A 25 15.74 -18.33 -7.62
CA GLN A 25 16.04 -19.44 -6.72
C GLN A 25 14.78 -20.04 -6.10
N ILE A 26 13.87 -19.20 -5.59
CA ILE A 26 12.59 -19.64 -5.00
C ILE A 26 11.72 -20.38 -6.02
N THR A 27 11.65 -19.87 -7.25
CA THR A 27 10.86 -20.48 -8.34
C THR A 27 11.59 -21.60 -9.08
N ASN A 28 12.82 -21.94 -8.65
CA ASN A 28 13.66 -22.94 -9.30
C ASN A 28 13.83 -22.69 -10.83
N LEU A 29 14.10 -21.43 -11.18
CA LEU A 29 14.39 -20.96 -12.53
C LEU A 29 15.84 -20.50 -12.63
N SER A 30 16.43 -20.60 -13.82
CA SER A 30 17.68 -19.89 -14.09
C SER A 30 17.39 -18.39 -14.25
N GLN A 31 18.36 -17.53 -13.89
CA GLN A 31 18.20 -16.08 -14.05
C GLN A 31 17.93 -15.69 -15.50
N ALA A 32 18.59 -16.33 -16.47
CA ALA A 32 18.37 -16.09 -17.89
C ALA A 32 16.94 -16.44 -18.31
N HIS A 33 16.39 -17.55 -17.78
CA HIS A 33 15.03 -17.97 -18.08
C HIS A 33 14.00 -17.00 -17.52
N LEU A 34 14.15 -16.58 -16.26
CA LEU A 34 13.31 -15.56 -15.64
C LEU A 34 13.40 -14.22 -16.38
N ASN A 35 14.62 -13.81 -16.76
CA ASN A 35 14.86 -12.55 -17.44
C ASN A 35 14.13 -12.48 -18.79
N ALA A 36 13.98 -13.60 -19.51
CA ALA A 36 13.21 -13.65 -20.76
C ALA A 36 11.74 -13.22 -20.57
N TYR A 37 11.14 -13.53 -19.42
CA TYR A 37 9.78 -13.08 -19.07
C TYR A 37 9.75 -11.60 -18.68
N VAL A 38 10.73 -11.17 -17.88
CA VAL A 38 10.82 -9.77 -17.42
C VAL A 38 11.02 -8.80 -18.58
N VAL A 39 11.87 -9.13 -19.55
CA VAL A 39 12.09 -8.29 -20.74
C VAL A 39 11.02 -8.48 -21.82
N GLY A 40 10.16 -9.50 -21.68
CA GLY A 40 9.04 -9.76 -22.60
C GLY A 40 9.44 -10.46 -23.88
N SER A 41 10.63 -11.06 -23.93
CA SER A 41 11.04 -11.89 -25.06
C SER A 41 10.33 -13.24 -25.06
N ARG A 42 9.74 -13.64 -23.93
CA ARG A 42 8.93 -14.86 -23.81
C ARG A 42 7.71 -14.61 -22.92
N THR A 43 6.63 -15.34 -23.19
CA THR A 43 5.45 -15.41 -22.31
C THR A 43 5.54 -16.63 -21.38
N PRO A 44 5.25 -16.49 -20.08
CA PRO A 44 5.20 -17.62 -19.15
C PRO A 44 4.14 -18.65 -19.59
N GLY A 45 4.53 -19.92 -19.64
CA GLY A 45 3.58 -21.03 -19.81
C GLY A 45 2.99 -21.47 -18.47
N SER A 46 2.05 -22.42 -18.51
CA SER A 46 1.29 -22.89 -17.33
C SER A 46 2.17 -23.34 -16.17
N ASP A 47 3.24 -24.11 -16.42
CA ASP A 47 4.18 -24.56 -15.39
C ASP A 47 4.83 -23.40 -14.65
N ILE A 48 5.19 -22.33 -15.37
CA ILE A 48 5.82 -21.15 -14.78
C ILE A 48 4.82 -20.32 -14.00
N LEU A 49 3.59 -20.21 -14.50
CA LEU A 49 2.50 -19.55 -13.79
C LEU A 49 2.21 -20.25 -12.45
N ILE A 50 2.20 -21.59 -12.41
CA ILE A 50 2.05 -22.35 -11.17
C ILE A 50 3.16 -21.98 -10.18
N ARG A 51 4.42 -21.99 -10.61
CA ARG A 51 5.56 -21.62 -9.74
C ARG A 51 5.50 -20.17 -9.24
N PHE A 52 5.02 -19.24 -10.06
CA PHE A 52 4.82 -17.86 -9.65
C PHE A 52 3.70 -17.75 -8.62
N ASN A 53 2.60 -18.48 -8.84
CA ASN A 53 1.53 -18.58 -7.88
C ASN A 53 2.02 -19.15 -6.55
N ASP A 54 2.76 -20.26 -6.56
CA ASP A 54 3.33 -20.89 -5.36
C ASP A 54 4.28 -19.95 -4.61
N ALA A 55 4.93 -19.03 -5.33
CA ALA A 55 5.73 -17.93 -4.76
C ALA A 55 4.88 -16.72 -4.30
N GLY A 56 3.55 -16.87 -4.23
CA GLY A 56 2.61 -15.88 -3.72
C GLY A 56 2.13 -14.83 -4.73
N MET A 57 2.37 -15.00 -6.03
CA MET A 57 1.94 -14.04 -7.06
C MET A 57 0.55 -14.38 -7.61
N SER A 58 -0.39 -13.44 -7.59
CA SER A 58 -1.69 -13.62 -8.23
C SER A 58 -1.57 -13.69 -9.75
N ILE A 59 -2.08 -14.77 -10.34
CA ILE A 59 -2.05 -14.97 -11.79
C ILE A 59 -3.06 -14.06 -12.50
N ASP A 60 -4.22 -13.84 -11.89
CA ASP A 60 -5.23 -12.92 -12.44
C ASP A 60 -4.68 -11.50 -12.52
N TRP A 61 -3.99 -11.04 -11.47
CA TRP A 61 -3.33 -9.74 -11.47
C TRP A 61 -2.16 -9.70 -12.47
N LEU A 62 -1.35 -10.76 -12.54
CA LEU A 62 -0.25 -10.83 -13.49
C LEU A 62 -0.72 -10.73 -14.94
N LEU A 63 -1.83 -11.38 -15.31
CA LEU A 63 -2.32 -11.42 -16.68
C LEU A 63 -3.16 -10.20 -17.05
N THR A 64 -4.04 -9.76 -16.15
CA THR A 64 -5.02 -8.71 -16.43
C THR A 64 -4.62 -7.33 -15.94
N GLY A 65 -3.70 -7.25 -14.97
CA GLY A 65 -3.37 -6.03 -14.25
C GLY A 65 -4.42 -5.60 -13.22
N ASN A 66 -5.51 -6.35 -13.07
CA ASN A 66 -6.62 -6.04 -12.17
C ASN A 66 -6.60 -6.92 -10.93
N GLY A 67 -7.22 -6.45 -9.85
CA GLY A 67 -7.31 -7.18 -8.59
C GLY A 67 -6.04 -7.08 -7.75
N GLU A 68 -5.90 -8.04 -6.83
CA GLU A 68 -4.81 -8.02 -5.85
C GLU A 68 -3.55 -8.70 -6.39
N MET A 69 -2.39 -8.11 -6.06
CA MET A 69 -1.08 -8.60 -6.48
C MET A 69 -0.72 -9.96 -5.86
N PHE A 70 -1.16 -10.21 -4.64
CA PHE A 70 -0.82 -11.42 -3.87
C PHE A 70 -1.83 -12.53 -4.13
N ALA A 71 -1.34 -13.75 -4.33
CA ALA A 71 -2.18 -14.93 -4.49
C ALA A 71 -2.98 -15.26 -3.22
N ASP A 72 -4.11 -15.93 -3.38
CA ASP A 72 -4.86 -16.51 -2.25
C ASP A 72 -4.32 -17.90 -1.86
N ASN A 73 -3.03 -17.94 -1.54
CA ASN A 73 -2.38 -19.10 -0.97
C ASN A 73 -1.52 -18.70 0.23
N GLU A 74 -0.86 -19.68 0.85
CA GLU A 74 -0.06 -19.46 2.04
C GLU A 74 1.02 -18.39 1.83
N ALA A 75 1.86 -18.55 0.79
CA ALA A 75 2.90 -17.59 0.45
C ALA A 75 2.35 -16.18 0.17
N GLY A 76 1.23 -16.08 -0.56
CA GLY A 76 0.61 -14.80 -0.87
C GLY A 76 0.03 -14.10 0.36
N ARG A 77 -0.58 -14.85 1.28
CA ARG A 77 -1.08 -14.29 2.56
C ARG A 77 0.06 -13.82 3.45
N GLU A 78 1.15 -14.57 3.55
CA GLU A 78 2.34 -14.18 4.30
C GLU A 78 2.97 -12.90 3.75
N LEU A 79 3.15 -12.83 2.43
CA LEU A 79 3.68 -11.63 1.77
C LEU A 79 2.77 -10.43 2.03
N ARG A 80 1.45 -10.60 1.89
CA ARG A 80 0.47 -9.55 2.18
C ARG A 80 0.59 -9.02 3.61
N SER A 81 0.60 -9.91 4.60
CA SER A 81 0.72 -9.53 6.01
C SER A 81 2.03 -8.81 6.29
N LYS A 82 3.14 -9.27 5.70
CA LYS A 82 4.44 -8.60 5.82
C LYS A 82 4.39 -7.16 5.29
N TYR A 83 3.81 -6.95 4.11
CA TYR A 83 3.71 -5.61 3.53
C TYR A 83 2.73 -4.70 4.26
N GLU A 84 1.63 -5.23 4.76
CA GLU A 84 0.64 -4.46 5.52
C GLU A 84 1.19 -4.00 6.89
N GLN A 85 2.04 -4.82 7.51
CA GLN A 85 2.77 -4.44 8.72
C GLN A 85 3.85 -3.38 8.40
N GLU A 86 4.65 -3.60 7.36
CA GLU A 86 5.67 -2.62 6.92
C GLU A 86 5.06 -1.26 6.52
N SER A 87 3.84 -1.23 5.96
CA SER A 87 3.17 0.03 5.63
C SER A 87 2.70 0.82 6.86
N ASN A 88 2.38 0.12 7.97
CA ASN A 88 1.96 0.74 9.22
C ASN A 88 3.14 1.24 10.07
N GLU A 89 4.35 0.69 9.88
CA GLU A 89 5.52 1.02 10.71
C GLU A 89 6.55 1.96 10.03
N ASN A 90 6.41 2.26 8.73
CA ASN A 90 7.39 3.06 7.98
C ASN A 90 6.93 4.53 7.72
N PRO A 91 7.49 5.55 8.42
CA PRO A 91 7.13 6.96 8.25
C PRO A 91 7.59 7.59 6.92
N ALA A 92 8.33 6.85 6.08
CA ALA A 92 8.84 7.33 4.79
C ALA A 92 7.99 6.92 3.56
N ASN A 93 6.91 6.15 3.73
CA ASN A 93 5.97 5.85 2.65
C ASN A 93 5.16 7.12 2.27
N PRO A 94 5.06 7.51 0.99
CA PRO A 94 4.26 8.67 0.56
C PRO A 94 2.81 8.67 1.05
N GLU A 95 2.19 7.50 1.20
CA GLU A 95 0.83 7.39 1.75
C GLU A 95 0.78 7.66 3.26
N SER A 96 1.85 7.34 4.00
CA SER A 96 2.02 7.70 5.42
C SER A 96 2.19 9.21 5.60
N LYS A 97 2.85 9.90 4.65
CA LYS A 97 2.92 11.37 4.65
C LYS A 97 1.55 12.02 4.50
N ILE A 98 0.67 11.45 3.66
CA ILE A 98 -0.71 11.95 3.49
C ILE A 98 -1.47 11.81 4.82
N ARG A 99 -1.34 10.68 5.54
CA ARG A 99 -1.97 10.50 6.87
C ARG A 99 -1.43 11.46 7.95
N MET A 100 -0.12 11.67 8.06
CA MET A 100 0.45 12.57 9.07
C MET A 100 0.02 14.03 8.89
N ILE A 101 -0.07 14.51 7.64
CA ILE A 101 -0.57 15.86 7.36
C ILE A 101 -2.07 15.98 7.71
N THR A 102 -2.85 14.91 7.58
CA THR A 102 -4.29 14.94 7.89
C THR A 102 -4.61 14.90 9.39
N GLU A 103 -3.83 14.17 10.19
CA GLU A 103 -4.09 14.00 11.62
C GLU A 103 -3.74 15.28 12.40
N GLU A 104 -2.61 15.92 12.07
CA GLU A 104 -2.21 17.20 12.66
C GLU A 104 -3.22 18.31 12.33
N GLU A 105 -3.70 18.38 11.09
CA GLU A 105 -4.68 19.39 10.68
C GLU A 105 -6.06 19.10 11.30
N LEU A 106 -6.48 17.83 11.45
CA LEU A 106 -7.70 17.48 12.19
C LEU A 106 -7.60 17.91 13.66
N GLN A 107 -6.46 17.66 14.30
CA GLN A 107 -6.20 18.04 15.70
C GLN A 107 -6.25 19.56 15.86
N ARG A 108 -5.62 20.29 14.94
CA ARG A 108 -5.57 21.75 14.94
C ARG A 108 -6.95 22.38 14.72
N LEU A 109 -7.74 21.84 13.79
CA LEU A 109 -9.11 22.26 13.55
C LEU A 109 -10.03 21.96 14.75
N ALA A 110 -9.85 20.80 15.40
CA ALA A 110 -10.58 20.46 16.62
C ALA A 110 -10.26 21.40 17.78
N GLU A 111 -8.98 21.77 17.97
CA GLU A 111 -8.58 22.75 18.97
C GLU A 111 -9.14 24.16 18.69
N LEU A 112 -9.13 24.60 17.43
CA LEU A 112 -9.71 25.88 17.03
C LEU A 112 -11.23 25.92 17.28
N ALA A 113 -11.93 24.82 16.96
CA ALA A 113 -13.35 24.68 17.24
C ALA A 113 -13.65 24.71 18.75
N ALA A 114 -12.82 24.05 19.57
CA ALA A 114 -12.95 24.08 21.02
C ALA A 114 -12.73 25.49 21.61
N LYS A 115 -11.70 26.19 21.15
CA LYS A 115 -11.38 27.57 21.60
C LYS A 115 -12.48 28.57 21.19
N SER A 116 -13.00 28.45 19.96
CA SER A 116 -14.15 29.25 19.48
C SER A 116 -15.41 29.04 20.33
N THR A 117 -15.69 27.79 20.72
CA THR A 117 -16.89 27.46 21.52
C THR A 117 -16.83 28.07 22.93
N ILE A 118 -15.66 28.07 23.57
CA ILE A 118 -15.46 28.66 24.90
C ILE A 118 -15.63 30.18 24.86
N GLU A 119 -15.14 30.83 23.80
CA GLU A 119 -15.27 32.28 23.63
C GLU A 119 -16.71 32.72 23.33
N GLN A 120 -17.48 31.92 22.58
CA GLN A 120 -18.90 32.20 22.37
C GLN A 120 -19.75 31.99 23.64
N LEU A 121 -19.38 31.03 24.49
CA LEU A 121 -20.05 30.81 25.78
C LEU A 121 -19.73 31.91 26.81
N SER A 122 -18.50 32.44 26.82
CA SER A 122 -18.14 33.54 27.71
C SER A 122 -18.84 34.85 27.32
N ILE A 123 -18.99 35.12 26.01
CA ILE A 123 -19.75 36.27 25.49
C ILE A 123 -21.25 36.14 25.82
N LYS A 124 -21.84 34.93 25.67
CA LYS A 124 -23.25 34.69 26.06
C LYS A 124 -23.48 34.81 27.58
N ALA A 125 -22.57 34.30 28.41
CA ALA A 125 -22.68 34.45 29.87
C ALA A 125 -22.61 35.92 30.30
N ALA A 126 -21.72 36.71 29.70
CA ALA A 126 -21.61 38.15 29.96
C ALA A 126 -22.84 38.95 29.46
N ALA A 127 -23.45 38.54 28.36
CA ALA A 127 -24.68 39.16 27.84
C ALA A 127 -25.94 38.83 28.66
N THR A 128 -25.96 37.69 29.36
CA THR A 128 -27.12 37.27 30.18
C THR A 128 -27.12 37.93 31.57
N SER A 129 -25.96 38.30 32.11
CA SER A 129 -25.85 39.00 33.41
C SER A 129 -26.24 40.49 33.37
N LYS A 130 -26.30 41.12 32.18
CA LYS A 130 -26.71 42.53 32.02
C LYS A 130 -28.23 42.77 31.89
N LYS A 131 -29.05 41.71 31.96
CA LYS A 131 -30.52 41.78 31.84
C LYS A 131 -31.27 41.55 33.17
N LYS A 132 -30.56 41.52 34.31
CA LYS A 132 -31.14 41.22 35.64
C LYS A 132 -31.08 42.39 36.65
N GLU A 133 -30.70 43.59 36.21
CA GLU A 133 -30.65 44.82 37.01
C GLU A 133 -31.47 45.96 36.37
N GLU A 134 -32.60 45.62 35.74
CA GLU A 134 -33.72 46.57 35.56
C GLU A 134 -34.60 46.58 36.81
#